data_AF-A0A7K3LGX7-F1
#
_entry.id   AF-A0A7K3LGX7-F1
#
_cell.length_a   1.000
_cell.length_b   1.000
_cell.length_c   1.000
_cell.angle_alpha   90.00
_cell.angle_beta   90.00
_cell.angle_gamma   90.00
#
_symmetry.space_group_name_H-M   'P 1'
#
loop_
_entity.id
_entity.type
_entity.pdbx_description
1 polymer ?
#
loop_
_entity_poly.entity_id
_entity_poly.type
_entity_poly.pdbx_seq_one_letter_code
_entity_poly.pdbx_strand_id
1 'polypeptide(L)'
;MSVDNRETDLLHTVSCQTTAPVVTITIGNDAAGVTAVVDNAQGLRVTSVTIDNVGGFTGTYLNGLQGNAQVAIKGRTYVIDGVAGGFSTDNPSVSTSEDFAITVAC
;
A
#
# COMPACT_ATOMS: atom_id res chain seq x y z
N MET A 1 7.49 -0.37 -7.47
CA MET A 1 6.77 0.16 -6.28
C MET A 1 7.83 0.35 -5.23
N SER A 2 7.69 1.31 -4.32
CA SER A 2 8.75 1.60 -3.36
C SER A 2 8.24 1.69 -1.93
N VAL A 3 9.12 1.32 -1.00
CA VAL A 3 9.00 1.57 0.44
C VAL A 3 10.33 2.17 0.90
N ASP A 4 10.29 3.28 1.66
CA ASP A 4 11.47 4.09 2.02
C ASP A 4 12.35 4.41 0.79
N ASN A 5 11.72 4.84 -0.31
CA ASN A 5 12.37 5.10 -1.61
C ASN A 5 13.21 3.94 -2.18
N ARG A 6 13.05 2.70 -1.67
CA ARG A 6 13.66 1.50 -2.24
C ARG A 6 12.66 0.81 -3.15
N GLU A 7 12.98 0.78 -4.43
CA GLU A 7 12.20 0.03 -5.42
C GLU A 7 12.21 -1.46 -5.11
N THR A 8 11.04 -2.09 -5.29
CA THR A 8 10.86 -3.52 -5.13
C THR A 8 10.28 -4.13 -6.39
N ASP A 9 10.64 -5.40 -6.63
CA ASP A 9 10.24 -6.15 -7.82
C ASP A 9 8.93 -6.94 -7.61
N LEU A 10 8.08 -6.52 -6.66
CA LEU A 10 6.86 -7.24 -6.30
C LEU A 10 5.71 -7.07 -7.30
N LEU A 11 5.87 -6.18 -8.29
CA LEU A 11 4.83 -5.86 -9.27
C LEU A 11 4.57 -6.98 -10.30
N HIS A 12 5.30 -8.09 -10.27
CA HIS A 12 5.05 -9.24 -11.15
C HIS A 12 3.77 -10.01 -10.81
N THR A 13 3.26 -9.86 -9.58
CA THR A 13 2.03 -10.52 -9.12
C THR A 13 1.07 -9.45 -8.63
N VAL A 14 0.12 -9.05 -9.47
CA VAL A 14 -0.90 -8.05 -9.13
C VAL A 14 -2.28 -8.69 -9.28
N SER A 15 -3.12 -8.52 -8.27
CA SER A 15 -4.54 -8.87 -8.28
C SER A 15 -5.37 -7.66 -7.86
N CYS A 16 -6.38 -7.31 -8.67
CA CYS A 16 -7.33 -6.26 -8.35
C CYS A 16 -8.73 -6.87 -8.24
N GLN A 17 -9.30 -6.86 -7.05
CA GLN A 17 -10.66 -7.32 -6.79
C GLN A 17 -11.56 -6.11 -6.57
N THR A 18 -12.60 -5.97 -7.40
CA THR A 18 -13.56 -4.87 -7.30
C THR A 18 -14.88 -5.37 -6.76
N THR A 19 -15.25 -4.89 -5.58
CA THR A 19 -16.59 -5.04 -4.98
C THR A 19 -17.14 -3.63 -4.80
N ALA A 20 -17.74 -3.10 -5.87
CA ALA A 20 -18.10 -1.69 -5.95
C ALA A 20 -18.88 -1.22 -4.70
N PRO A 21 -18.47 -0.09 -4.07
CA PRO A 21 -17.52 0.92 -4.56
C PRO A 21 -16.04 0.67 -4.15
N VAL A 22 -15.73 -0.49 -3.57
CA VAL A 22 -14.42 -0.80 -3.01
C VAL A 22 -13.56 -1.56 -4.02
N VAL A 23 -12.28 -1.20 -4.10
CA VAL A 23 -11.25 -1.90 -4.86
C VAL A 23 -10.16 -2.35 -3.91
N THR A 24 -9.90 -3.66 -3.88
CA THR A 24 -8.78 -4.25 -3.15
C THR A 24 -7.69 -4.61 -4.14
N ILE A 25 -6.50 -4.08 -3.91
CA ILE A 25 -5.30 -4.28 -4.71
C ILE A 25 -4.33 -5.10 -3.87
N THR A 26 -3.95 -6.28 -4.37
CA THR A 26 -2.94 -7.13 -3.76
C THR A 26 -1.74 -7.25 -4.69
N ILE A 27 -0.55 -6.98 -4.16
CA ILE A 27 0.73 -7.01 -4.87
C ILE A 27 1.67 -7.96 -4.14
N GLY A 28 2.41 -8.80 -4.86
CA GLY A 28 3.37 -9.73 -4.28
C GLY A 28 2.76 -11.09 -3.92
N ASN A 29 3.22 -11.69 -2.84
CA ASN A 29 2.83 -13.04 -2.39
C ASN A 29 2.84 -13.15 -0.85
N ASP A 30 2.67 -14.37 -0.33
CA ASP A 30 2.60 -14.65 1.11
C ASP A 30 3.90 -14.34 1.89
N ALA A 31 5.05 -14.25 1.20
CA ALA A 31 6.34 -13.96 1.84
C ALA A 31 6.67 -12.47 1.87
N ALA A 32 6.16 -11.70 0.91
CA ALA A 32 6.32 -10.26 0.82
C ALA A 32 5.22 -9.67 -0.07
N GLY A 33 4.49 -8.69 0.43
CA GLY A 33 3.37 -8.13 -0.33
C GLY A 33 2.72 -6.90 0.27
N VAL A 34 1.83 -6.33 -0.52
CA VAL A 34 1.03 -5.17 -0.16
C VAL A 34 -0.43 -5.44 -0.44
N THR A 35 -1.30 -5.06 0.50
CA THR A 35 -2.74 -5.00 0.30
C THR A 35 -3.21 -3.56 0.49
N ALA A 36 -3.68 -2.92 -0.57
CA ALA A 36 -4.28 -1.59 -0.53
C ALA A 36 -5.78 -1.68 -0.78
N VAL A 37 -6.56 -0.97 0.03
CA VAL A 37 -8.01 -0.89 -0.11
C VAL A 37 -8.37 0.55 -0.44
N VAL A 38 -9.05 0.75 -1.56
CA VAL A 38 -9.50 2.04 -2.08
C VAL A 38 -11.03 2.05 -2.10
N ASP A 39 -11.63 3.13 -1.62
CA ASP A 39 -13.08 3.33 -1.60
C ASP A 39 -13.45 4.52 -2.49
N ASN A 40 -14.42 4.31 -3.38
CA ASN A 40 -14.92 5.30 -4.34
C ASN A 40 -16.35 5.76 -4.05
N ALA A 41 -16.95 5.42 -2.90
CA ALA A 41 -18.37 5.66 -2.63
C ALA A 41 -18.74 7.15 -2.57
N GLN A 42 -17.90 7.97 -1.94
CA GLN A 42 -18.16 9.38 -1.63
C GLN A 42 -16.94 10.26 -1.92
N GLY A 43 -16.20 9.89 -2.97
CA GLY A 43 -14.90 10.44 -3.29
C GLY A 43 -13.80 9.39 -3.13
N LEU A 44 -12.80 9.49 -3.99
CA LEU A 44 -11.68 8.57 -4.08
C LEU A 44 -10.78 8.71 -2.86
N ARG A 45 -10.66 7.65 -2.05
CA ARG A 45 -9.81 7.62 -0.86
C ARG A 45 -9.14 6.27 -0.65
N VAL A 46 -7.97 6.28 -0.01
CA VAL A 46 -7.34 5.08 0.52
C VAL A 46 -7.94 4.79 1.89
N THR A 47 -8.49 3.60 2.08
CA THR A 47 -9.05 3.18 3.37
C THR A 47 -7.97 2.58 4.26
N SER A 48 -7.11 1.75 3.67
CA SER A 48 -5.98 1.10 4.34
C SER A 48 -4.90 0.68 3.36
N VAL A 49 -3.66 0.61 3.84
CA VAL A 49 -2.55 -0.07 3.17
C VAL A 49 -1.83 -0.93 4.20
N THR A 50 -1.72 -2.23 3.95
CA THR A 50 -0.89 -3.15 4.74
C THR A 50 0.31 -3.53 3.90
N ILE A 51 1.50 -3.36 4.45
CA ILE A 51 2.79 -3.72 3.85
C ILE A 51 3.37 -4.83 4.73
N ASP A 52 3.69 -5.97 4.13
CA ASP A 52 4.30 -7.10 4.83
C ASP A 52 5.62 -7.47 4.16
N ASN A 53 6.72 -7.32 4.90
CA ASN A 53 8.07 -7.71 4.51
C ASN A 53 8.50 -7.18 3.12
N VAL A 54 8.17 -5.92 2.82
CA VAL A 54 8.53 -5.29 1.54
C VAL A 54 9.71 -4.36 1.77
N GLY A 55 10.84 -4.65 1.11
CA GLY A 55 12.06 -3.84 1.28
C GLY A 55 12.60 -3.83 2.71
N GLY A 56 12.27 -4.85 3.52
CA GLY A 56 12.64 -4.93 4.94
C GLY A 56 11.73 -4.15 5.88
N PHE A 57 10.51 -3.81 5.46
CA PHE A 57 9.52 -3.10 6.27
C PHE A 57 8.19 -3.86 6.35
N THR A 58 7.60 -3.88 7.54
CA THR A 58 6.22 -4.31 7.78
C THR A 58 5.48 -3.20 8.51
N GLY A 59 4.31 -2.81 8.03
CA GLY A 59 3.54 -1.72 8.61
C GLY A 59 2.20 -1.47 7.94
N THR A 60 1.46 -0.52 8.51
CA THR A 60 0.09 -0.24 8.10
C THR A 60 -0.20 1.25 8.08
N TYR A 61 -0.96 1.66 7.07
CA TYR A 61 -1.72 2.91 7.04
C TYR A 61 -3.22 2.58 7.24
N LEU A 62 -3.88 3.34 8.12
CA LEU A 62 -5.33 3.29 8.33
C LEU A 62 -5.88 4.72 8.32
N ASN A 63 -6.85 4.96 7.43
CA ASN A 63 -7.46 6.27 7.32
C ASN A 63 -8.13 6.70 8.64
N GLY A 64 -7.87 7.92 9.10
CA GLY A 64 -8.42 8.47 10.34
C GLY A 64 -7.69 8.06 11.63
N LEU A 65 -6.60 7.29 11.54
CA LEU A 65 -5.77 6.91 12.70
C LEU A 65 -4.41 7.61 12.69
N GLN A 66 -3.51 7.23 11.76
CA GLN A 66 -2.16 7.81 11.64
C GLN A 66 -1.68 7.85 10.20
N GLY A 67 -0.78 8.80 9.91
CA GLY A 67 -0.23 9.00 8.58
C GLY A 67 -1.20 9.69 7.63
N ASN A 68 -0.78 9.84 6.39
CA ASN A 68 -1.59 10.35 5.31
C ASN A 68 -1.39 9.44 4.10
N ALA A 69 -2.44 9.18 3.34
CA ALA A 69 -2.36 8.52 2.06
C ALA A 69 -3.31 9.20 1.08
N GLN A 70 -2.82 9.38 -0.13
CA GLN A 70 -3.57 9.95 -1.24
C GLN A 70 -3.63 8.95 -2.38
N VAL A 71 -4.67 9.07 -3.20
CA VAL A 71 -4.85 8.22 -4.37
C VAL A 71 -5.35 9.05 -5.54
N ALA A 72 -4.80 8.78 -6.71
CA ALA A 72 -5.27 9.28 -7.99
C ALA A 72 -5.48 8.12 -8.96
N ILE A 73 -6.49 8.23 -9.83
CA ILE A 73 -6.72 7.29 -10.92
C ILE A 73 -6.40 7.99 -12.24
N LYS A 74 -5.43 7.44 -12.99
CA LYS A 74 -5.06 7.90 -14.33
C LYS A 74 -5.43 6.81 -15.34
N GLY A 75 -6.61 6.94 -15.95
CA GLY A 75 -7.17 5.90 -16.81
C GLY A 75 -7.52 4.65 -16.01
N ARG A 76 -6.67 3.62 -16.12
CA ARG A 76 -6.76 2.34 -15.38
C ARG A 76 -5.69 2.18 -14.30
N THR A 77 -4.88 3.21 -14.10
CA THR A 77 -3.75 3.15 -13.19
C THR A 77 -4.09 3.86 -11.89
N TYR A 78 -4.00 3.12 -10.78
CA TYR A 78 -4.03 3.65 -9.43
C TYR A 78 -2.63 4.12 -9.06
N VAL A 79 -2.53 5.36 -8.61
CA VAL A 79 -1.32 5.97 -8.05
C VAL A 79 -1.62 6.29 -6.60
N ILE A 80 -0.96 5.58 -5.68
CA ILE A 80 -1.19 5.67 -4.24
C ILE A 80 0.13 6.01 -3.56
N ASP A 81 0.15 7.10 -2.82
CA ASP A 81 1.32 7.55 -2.06
C ASP A 81 0.91 7.80 -0.61
N GLY A 82 1.76 7.46 0.34
CA GLY A 82 1.47 7.71 1.74
C GLY A 82 2.57 7.30 2.70
N VAL A 83 2.24 7.37 3.98
CA VAL A 83 3.11 6.97 5.09
C VAL A 83 2.45 5.85 5.86
N ALA A 84 3.17 4.74 6.04
CA ALA A 84 2.74 3.63 6.88
C ALA A 84 3.59 3.60 8.16
N GLY A 85 2.95 3.38 9.30
CA GLY A 85 3.67 3.14 10.56
C GLY A 85 3.87 1.64 10.79
N GLY A 86 5.02 1.26 11.31
CA GLY A 86 5.41 -0.15 11.40
C GLY A 86 6.77 -0.33 12.03
N PHE A 87 7.56 -1.28 11.50
CA PHE A 87 8.91 -1.59 11.95
C PHE A 87 9.76 -2.12 10.81
N SER A 88 11.09 -1.98 10.96
CA SER A 88 12.04 -2.69 10.10
C SER A 88 12.12 -4.16 10.52
N THR A 89 12.16 -5.08 9.55
CA THR A 89 12.29 -6.52 9.80
C THR A 89 13.62 -6.88 10.48
N ASP A 90 14.65 -6.04 10.32
CA ASP A 90 15.94 -6.21 10.97
C ASP A 90 15.90 -5.81 12.45
N ASN A 91 14.94 -4.97 12.84
CA ASN A 91 14.74 -4.55 14.23
C ASN A 91 13.25 -4.40 14.57
N PRO A 92 12.52 -5.52 14.71
CA PRO A 92 11.06 -5.51 14.84
C PRO A 92 10.55 -4.94 16.16
N SER A 93 11.44 -4.70 17.13
CA SER A 93 11.07 -4.13 18.44
C SER A 93 11.00 -2.60 18.43
N VAL A 94 11.46 -1.94 17.35
CA VAL A 94 11.48 -0.48 17.23
C VAL A 94 10.44 -0.03 16.22
N SER A 95 9.48 0.79 16.66
CA SER A 95 8.52 1.40 15.75
C SER A 95 9.17 2.49 14.91
N THR A 96 8.85 2.50 13.63
CA THR A 96 9.23 3.52 12.64
C THR A 96 8.01 3.87 11.75
N SER A 97 8.18 4.81 10.85
CA SER A 97 7.22 5.07 9.78
C SER A 97 7.99 5.27 8.48
N GLU A 98 7.49 4.65 7.41
CA GLU A 98 8.13 4.70 6.10
C GLU A 98 7.15 5.20 5.05
N ASP A 99 7.68 5.98 4.10
CA ASP A 99 6.96 6.38 2.90
C ASP A 99 6.74 5.16 1.99
N PHE A 100 5.59 5.09 1.34
CA PHE A 100 5.31 4.11 0.30
C PHE A 100 4.73 4.77 -0.95
N ALA A 101 5.07 4.21 -2.11
CA ALA A 101 4.51 4.60 -3.40
C ALA A 101 4.13 3.36 -4.22
N ILE A 102 2.86 3.31 -4.62
CA ILE A 102 2.25 2.20 -5.36
C ILE A 102 1.67 2.77 -6.66
N THR A 103 2.20 2.33 -7.79
CA THR A 103 1.62 2.61 -9.11
C THR A 103 1.27 1.29 -9.76
N VAL A 104 -0.02 1.04 -9.98
CA VAL A 104 -0.52 -0.26 -10.43
C VAL A 104 -1.69 -0.10 -11.40
N ALA A 105 -1.71 -0.90 -12.45
CA ALA A 105 -2.79 -0.92 -13.42
C ALA A 105 -3.79 -2.02 -13.07
N CYS A 106 -5.06 -1.63 -12.97
CA CYS A 106 -6.24 -2.49 -12.98
C CYS A 106 -7.12 -1.99 -14.16
#